data_AF-A0A357B1Q9-F1
#
_entry.id   AF-A0A357B1Q9-F1
#
_cell.length_a   1.000
_cell.length_b   1.000
_cell.length_c   1.000
_cell.angle_alpha   90.00
_cell.angle_beta   90.00
_cell.angle_gamma   90.00
#
_symmetry.space_group_name_H-M   'P 1'
#
loop_
_entity.id
_entity.type
_entity.pdbx_description
1 polymer ?
#
loop_
_entity_poly.entity_id
_entity_poly.type
_entity_poly.pdbx_seq_one_letter_code
_entity_poly.pdbx_strand_id
1 'polypeptide(L)'
;MSFDKRNAEGYYDPTAYEALSLIEKEEHALRAFRPIVYICSPYAGDVDGNIKAARSYSRFAVDKGYIPIAPHLLFPQFLNDADPNERELGLFFGNDLMCKCSEVWVFGS
;
A
#
# COMPACT_ATOMS: atom_id res chain seq x y z
N MET A 1 -18.02 14.67 7.00
CA MET A 1 -19.34 15.34 7.14
C MET A 1 -19.05 16.76 7.64
N SER A 2 -20.01 17.69 7.63
CA SER A 2 -19.79 18.98 8.30
C SER A 2 -20.50 18.93 9.64
N PHE A 3 -19.76 18.95 10.74
CA PHE A 3 -20.37 19.03 12.08
C PHE A 3 -20.82 20.47 12.39
N ASP A 4 -21.99 20.62 12.99
CA ASP A 4 -22.46 21.92 13.47
C ASP A 4 -21.85 22.18 14.87
N LYS A 5 -21.55 23.44 15.18
CA LYS A 5 -21.13 23.87 16.53
C LYS A 5 -22.31 23.94 17.51
N ARG A 6 -23.51 23.59 17.07
CA ARG A 6 -24.72 23.56 17.89
C ARG A 6 -25.24 22.13 18.07
N ASN A 7 -25.73 21.83 19.26
CA ASN A 7 -26.35 20.55 19.57
C ASN A 7 -27.77 20.43 18.98
N ALA A 8 -28.45 19.30 19.18
CA ALA A 8 -29.80 19.04 18.65
C ALA A 8 -30.87 20.04 19.13
N GLU A 9 -30.63 20.72 20.25
CA GLU A 9 -31.50 21.75 20.82
C GLU A 9 -31.14 23.16 20.32
N GLY A 10 -30.09 23.30 19.52
CA GLY A 10 -29.63 24.57 18.94
C GLY A 10 -28.70 25.38 19.84
N TYR A 11 -28.31 24.85 21.00
CA TYR A 11 -27.33 25.51 21.89
C TYR A 11 -25.91 25.35 21.37
N TYR A 12 -25.09 26.37 21.53
CA TYR A 12 -23.67 26.33 21.19
C TYR A 12 -22.95 25.32 22.10
N ASP A 13 -22.42 24.26 21.49
CA ASP A 13 -21.74 23.15 22.17
C ASP A 13 -20.34 22.95 21.57
N PRO A 14 -19.35 23.74 22.01
CA PRO A 14 -17.99 23.66 21.48
C PRO A 14 -17.32 22.34 21.86
N THR A 15 -17.67 21.74 22.99
CA THR A 15 -17.05 20.51 23.48
C THR A 15 -17.41 19.32 22.60
N ALA A 16 -18.70 19.13 22.30
CA ALA A 16 -19.13 18.07 21.40
C ALA A 16 -18.57 18.26 19.99
N TYR A 17 -18.57 19.50 19.48
CA TYR A 17 -18.00 19.82 18.18
C TYR A 17 -16.49 19.51 18.10
N GLU A 18 -15.72 19.92 19.10
CA GLU A 18 -14.27 19.67 19.13
C GLU A 18 -13.96 18.17 19.22
N ALA A 19 -14.68 17.43 20.07
CA ALA A 19 -14.52 15.98 20.19
C ALA A 19 -14.81 15.26 18.87
N LEU A 20 -15.93 15.58 18.20
CA LEU A 20 -16.28 14.98 16.91
C LEU A 20 -15.30 15.38 15.80
N SER A 21 -14.85 16.64 15.79
CA SER A 21 -13.86 17.13 14.82
C SER A 21 -12.50 16.44 14.98
N LEU A 22 -12.08 16.12 16.21
CA LEU A 22 -10.86 15.35 16.47
C LEU A 22 -10.98 13.93 15.94
N ILE A 23 -12.12 13.25 16.20
CA ILE A 23 -12.39 11.90 15.69
C ILE A 23 -12.36 11.89 14.15
N GLU A 24 -13.00 12.85 13.49
CA GLU A 24 -12.96 12.96 12.02
C GLU A 24 -11.54 13.21 11.49
N LYS A 25 -10.74 14.05 12.17
CA LYS A 25 -9.35 14.29 11.78
C LYS A 25 -8.48 13.05 11.94
N GLU A 26 -8.64 12.30 13.03
CA GLU A 26 -7.94 11.03 13.23
C GLU A 26 -8.36 10.00 12.18
N GLU A 27 -9.67 9.85 11.91
CA GLU A 27 -10.18 8.95 10.88
C GLU A 27 -9.67 9.35 9.48
N HIS A 28 -9.65 10.65 9.17
CA HIS A 28 -9.12 11.17 7.92
C HIS A 28 -7.61 10.97 7.81
N ALA A 29 -6.85 11.18 8.88
CA ALA A 29 -5.41 10.93 8.90
C ALA A 29 -5.08 9.46 8.69
N LEU A 30 -5.83 8.55 9.31
CA LEU A 30 -5.72 7.09 9.09
C LEU A 30 -6.08 6.68 7.66
N ARG A 31 -7.04 7.36 7.03
CA ARG A 31 -7.35 7.13 5.60
C ARG A 31 -6.33 7.75 4.66
N ALA A 32 -5.70 8.86 5.05
CA ALA A 32 -4.75 9.60 4.25
C ALA A 32 -3.35 8.97 4.27
N PHE A 33 -2.94 8.36 5.38
CA PHE A 33 -1.65 7.68 5.49
C PHE A 33 -1.79 6.18 5.24
N ARG A 34 -1.47 5.75 4.03
CA ARG A 34 -1.31 4.33 3.69
C ARG A 34 0.17 4.02 3.49
N PRO A 35 0.83 3.30 4.43
CA PRO A 35 2.23 2.93 4.27
C PRO A 35 2.44 2.08 3.02
N ILE A 36 3.57 2.28 2.35
CA ILE A 36 3.93 1.50 1.16
C ILE A 36 4.56 0.20 1.64
N VAL A 37 4.12 -0.93 1.09
CA VAL A 37 4.68 -2.25 1.38
C VAL A 37 5.27 -2.87 0.12
N TYR A 38 6.49 -3.38 0.26
CA TYR A 38 7.17 -4.13 -0.79
C TYR A 38 6.70 -5.59 -0.74
N ILE A 39 6.13 -6.09 -1.83
CA ILE A 39 5.69 -7.48 -1.95
C ILE A 39 6.78 -8.30 -2.66
N CYS A 40 7.34 -9.26 -1.93
CA CYS A 40 8.25 -10.28 -2.45
C CYS A 40 7.50 -11.60 -2.60
N SER A 41 7.48 -12.18 -3.79
CA SER A 41 6.99 -13.53 -4.03
C SER A 41 7.73 -14.17 -5.21
N PRO A 42 7.76 -15.52 -5.31
CA PRO A 42 8.27 -16.19 -6.49
C PRO A 42 7.66 -15.62 -7.78
N TYR A 43 8.48 -15.53 -8.81
CA TYR A 43 8.05 -15.16 -10.16
C TYR A 43 8.39 -16.27 -11.16
N ALA A 44 9.63 -16.78 -11.12
CA ALA A 44 10.10 -17.88 -11.96
C ALA A 44 9.43 -19.23 -11.62
N GLY A 45 9.48 -20.18 -12.56
CA GLY A 45 8.81 -21.48 -12.44
C GLY A 45 7.40 -21.43 -13.03
N ASP A 46 6.37 -21.62 -12.21
CA ASP A 46 4.97 -21.43 -12.62
C ASP A 46 4.63 -19.93 -12.69
N VAL A 47 5.05 -19.28 -13.78
CA VAL A 47 4.90 -17.82 -13.97
C VAL A 47 3.43 -17.39 -13.88
N ASP A 48 2.51 -18.12 -14.51
CA ASP A 48 1.09 -17.78 -14.49
C ASP A 48 0.47 -17.93 -13.09
N GLY A 49 0.81 -18.99 -12.37
CA GLY A 49 0.39 -19.19 -10.98
C GLY A 49 0.97 -18.13 -10.05
N ASN A 50 2.25 -17.83 -10.20
CA ASN A 50 2.97 -16.83 -9.42
C ASN A 50 2.44 -15.41 -9.64
N ILE A 51 2.11 -15.04 -10.88
CA ILE A 51 1.48 -13.75 -11.19
C ILE A 51 0.11 -13.64 -10.49
N LYS A 52 -0.70 -14.70 -10.52
CA LYS A 52 -2.00 -14.72 -9.82
C LYS A 52 -1.83 -14.62 -8.30
N ALA A 53 -0.83 -15.30 -7.74
CA ALA A 53 -0.52 -15.25 -6.32
C ALA A 53 -0.07 -13.84 -5.90
N ALA A 54 0.91 -13.24 -6.59
CA ALA A 54 1.41 -11.89 -6.35
C ALA A 54 0.31 -10.82 -6.41
N ARG A 55 -0.62 -10.94 -7.37
CA ARG A 55 -1.82 -10.08 -7.45
C ARG A 55 -2.74 -10.25 -6.24
N SER A 56 -2.91 -11.49 -5.77
CA SER A 56 -3.73 -11.80 -4.60
C SER A 56 -3.10 -11.25 -3.31
N TYR A 57 -1.79 -11.37 -3.15
CA TYR A 57 -1.04 -10.77 -2.03
C TYR A 57 -1.12 -9.24 -2.05
N SER A 58 -1.02 -8.64 -3.25
CA SER A 58 -1.21 -7.20 -3.42
C SER A 58 -2.62 -6.77 -3.02
N ARG A 59 -3.66 -7.53 -3.41
CA ARG A 59 -5.04 -7.27 -2.97
C ARG A 59 -5.17 -7.35 -1.45
N PHE A 60 -4.58 -8.37 -0.84
CA PHE A 60 -4.54 -8.52 0.62
C PHE A 60 -3.92 -7.31 1.33
N ALA A 61 -2.81 -6.77 0.82
CA ALA A 61 -2.21 -5.55 1.35
C ALA A 61 -3.13 -4.32 1.25
N VAL A 62 -3.85 -4.16 0.14
CA VAL A 62 -4.85 -3.07 -0.02
C VAL A 62 -5.94 -3.18 1.04
N ASP A 63 -6.44 -4.40 1.28
CA ASP A 63 -7.47 -4.68 2.29
C ASP A 63 -6.97 -4.42 3.73
N LYS A 64 -5.67 -4.55 3.96
CA LYS A 64 -5.00 -4.21 5.21
C LYS A 64 -4.68 -2.72 5.38
N GLY A 65 -4.99 -1.88 4.38
CA GLY A 65 -4.74 -0.44 4.43
C GLY A 65 -3.38 0.02 3.89
N TYR A 66 -2.64 -0.86 3.21
CA TYR A 66 -1.32 -0.55 2.65
C TYR A 66 -1.41 -0.18 1.16
N ILE A 67 -0.36 0.46 0.64
CA ILE A 67 -0.11 0.60 -0.80
C ILE A 67 0.90 -0.49 -1.21
N PRO A 68 0.47 -1.56 -1.89
CA PRO A 68 1.39 -2.61 -2.32
C PRO A 68 2.21 -2.19 -3.54
N ILE A 69 3.46 -2.62 -3.56
CA ILE A 69 4.31 -2.58 -4.75
C ILE A 69 4.96 -3.95 -4.93
N ALA A 70 4.72 -4.57 -6.08
CA ALA A 70 5.29 -5.85 -6.49
C ALA A 70 6.12 -5.64 -7.78
N PRO A 71 7.40 -5.25 -7.69
CA PRO A 71 8.16 -4.85 -8.88
C PRO A 71 8.33 -5.97 -9.90
N HIS A 72 8.36 -7.22 -9.45
CA HIS A 72 8.42 -8.40 -10.30
C HIS A 72 7.16 -8.60 -11.16
N LEU A 73 6.05 -7.89 -10.92
CA LEU A 73 4.93 -7.83 -11.85
C LEU A 73 5.07 -6.71 -12.88
N LEU A 74 5.84 -5.66 -12.56
CA LEU A 74 5.92 -4.43 -13.35
C LEU A 74 7.15 -4.43 -14.26
N PHE A 75 8.33 -4.69 -13.71
CA PHE A 75 9.61 -4.58 -14.41
C PHE A 75 9.72 -5.54 -15.61
N PRO A 76 9.26 -6.81 -15.54
CA PRO A 76 9.31 -7.70 -16.70
C PRO A 76 8.49 -7.24 -17.91
N GLN A 77 7.63 -6.22 -17.76
CA GLN A 77 6.86 -5.65 -18.87
C GLN A 77 7.71 -4.73 -19.77
N PHE A 78 8.87 -4.27 -19.28
CA PHE A 78 9.77 -3.37 -20.01
C PHE A 78 11.28 -3.66 -19.81
N LEU A 79 11.63 -4.63 -18.96
CA LEU A 79 12.97 -5.19 -18.79
C LEU A 79 12.94 -6.69 -19.09
N ASN A 80 13.98 -7.20 -19.73
CA ASN A 80 14.17 -8.59 -20.06
C ASN A 80 14.99 -9.30 -18.97
N ASP A 81 14.32 -10.11 -18.14
CA ASP A 81 14.97 -10.86 -17.05
C ASP A 81 15.98 -11.93 -17.55
N ALA A 82 15.95 -12.26 -18.84
CA ALA A 82 16.93 -13.16 -19.48
C ALA A 82 18.20 -12.44 -19.94
N ASP A 83 18.19 -11.10 -20.04
CA ASP A 83 19.41 -10.30 -20.24
C ASP A 83 20.03 -10.00 -18.86
N PRO A 84 21.27 -10.45 -18.58
CA PRO A 84 21.93 -10.21 -17.30
C PRO A 84 22.02 -8.72 -16.91
N ASN A 85 22.22 -7.82 -17.87
CA ASN A 85 22.36 -6.39 -17.60
C ASN A 85 21.02 -5.76 -17.22
N GLU A 86 19.94 -6.11 -17.93
CA GLU A 86 18.61 -5.61 -17.61
C GLU A 86 18.06 -6.24 -16.33
N ARG A 87 18.41 -7.50 -16.04
CA ARG A 87 18.13 -8.16 -14.77
C ARG A 87 18.81 -7.44 -13.60
N GLU A 88 20.10 -7.11 -13.72
CA GLU A 88 20.82 -6.36 -12.69
C GLU A 88 20.19 -4.98 -12.47
N LEU A 89 19.80 -4.30 -13.55
CA LEU A 89 19.09 -3.03 -13.48
C LEU A 89 17.74 -3.15 -12.76
N GLY A 90 16.96 -4.20 -13.05
CA GLY A 90 15.69 -4.48 -12.38
C GLY A 90 15.85 -4.76 -10.88
N LEU A 91 16.89 -5.51 -10.50
CA LEU A 91 17.22 -5.76 -9.08
C LEU A 91 17.64 -4.46 -8.36
N PHE A 92 18.43 -3.62 -9.03
CA PHE A 92 18.82 -2.31 -8.50
C PHE A 92 17.59 -1.42 -8.25
N PHE A 93 16.68 -1.29 -9.23
CA PHE A 93 15.42 -0.56 -9.04
C PHE A 93 14.57 -1.14 -7.92
N GLY A 94 14.53 -2.48 -7.79
CA GLY A 94 13.82 -3.16 -6.71
C GLY A 94 14.35 -2.76 -5.33
N ASN A 95 15.68 -2.75 -5.17
CA ASN A 95 16.34 -2.35 -3.92
C ASN A 95 16.08 -0.88 -3.57
N ASP A 96 16.19 0.03 -4.54
CA ASP A 96 15.92 1.46 -4.33
C ASP A 96 14.48 1.71 -3.90
N LEU A 97 13.53 0.98 -4.50
CA LEU A 97 12.12 1.07 -4.17
C LEU A 97 11.80 0.46 -2.80
N MET A 98 12.47 -0.64 -2.44
CA MET A 98 12.36 -1.26 -1.13
C MET A 98 12.75 -0.28 -0.02
N CYS A 99 13.79 0.54 -0.21
CA CYS A 99 14.18 1.60 0.72
C CYS A 99 13.12 2.70 0.94
N LYS A 100 12.09 2.78 0.08
CA LYS A 100 10.96 3.70 0.24
C LYS A 100 9.74 3.05 0.90
N CYS A 101 9.77 1.74 1.08
CA CYS A 101 8.68 1.00 1.71
C CYS A 101 8.84 1.00 3.22
N SER A 102 7.72 1.03 3.94
CA SER A 102 7.68 0.91 5.40
C SER A 102 7.93 -0.53 5.85
N GLU A 103 7.53 -1.50 5.03
CA GLU A 103 7.62 -2.93 5.32
C GLU A 103 7.93 -3.72 4.05
N VAL A 104 8.49 -4.93 4.25
CA VAL A 104 8.67 -5.95 3.20
C VAL A 104 7.88 -7.17 3.60
N TRP A 105 6.95 -7.60 2.75
CA TRP A 105 6.17 -8.82 2.96
C TRP A 105 6.62 -9.88 1.98
N VAL A 106 7.08 -11.01 2.51
CA VAL A 106 7.58 -12.14 1.74
C VAL A 106 6.55 -13.26 1.76
N PHE A 107 6.16 -13.73 0.58
CA PHE A 107 5.18 -14.78 0.38
C PHE A 107 5.77 -15.90 -0.48
N GLY A 108 5.32 -17.14 -0.27
CA GLY A 108 5.82 -18.32 -0.98
C GLY A 108 6.98 -18.99 -0.25
N SER A 109 7.48 -20.07 -0.86
CA SER A 109 8.55 -20.95 -0.37
C SER A 109 9.44 -21.38 -1.52
#